data_AF-A0AAP0MHE2-F1
#
_entry.id   AF-A0AAP0MHE2-F1
#
_cell.length_a   1.000
_cell.length_b   1.000
_cell.length_c   1.000
_cell.angle_alpha   90.00
_cell.angle_beta   90.00
_cell.angle_gamma   90.00
#
_symmetry.space_group_name_H-M   'P 1'
#
loop_
_entity.id
_entity.type
_entity.pdbx_description
1 polymer ?
#
loop_
_entity_poly.entity_id
_entity_poly.type
_entity_poly.pdbx_seq_one_letter_code
_entity_poly.pdbx_strand_id
1 'polypeptide(L)'
;MGLSGDIQSESLNCTTERIHKALKMTDDKYMKSGLAYLKQQPDLTVIRRDAEISNCPNLLITKLADMPMYEVDLGWSRPVFTMPVSGVDGEVFILPGPTNDGSWSVAVGMETSHLQHFDKSFYDIFP
;
A
#
# COMPACT_ATOMS: atom_id res chain seq x y z
N MET A 1 -7.85 -10.79 -8.38
CA MET A 1 -8.55 -9.49 -8.42
C MET A 1 -9.93 -9.73 -7.82
N GLY A 2 -10.39 -8.89 -6.91
CA GLY A 2 -11.77 -9.00 -6.39
C GLY A 2 -12.51 -7.73 -6.74
N LEU A 3 -13.77 -7.86 -7.14
CA LEU A 3 -14.61 -6.70 -7.39
C LEU A 3 -15.05 -6.10 -6.04
N SER A 4 -15.41 -4.82 -6.05
CA SER A 4 -15.87 -4.13 -4.83
C SER A 4 -17.01 -4.88 -4.13
N GLY A 5 -17.97 -5.43 -4.89
CA GLY A 5 -19.06 -6.24 -4.36
C GLY A 5 -18.60 -7.53 -3.66
N ASP A 6 -17.56 -8.19 -4.18
CA ASP A 6 -17.01 -9.40 -3.55
C ASP A 6 -16.29 -9.04 -2.25
N ILE A 7 -15.54 -7.94 -2.23
CA ILE A 7 -14.84 -7.46 -1.04
C ILE A 7 -15.82 -7.09 0.08
N GLN A 8 -16.95 -6.47 -0.26
CA GLN A 8 -17.96 -6.05 0.73
C GLN A 8 -18.80 -7.21 1.27
N SER A 9 -19.03 -8.26 0.47
CA SER A 9 -19.91 -9.38 0.83
C SER A 9 -19.18 -10.56 1.47
N GLU A 10 -17.89 -10.72 1.21
CA GLU A 10 -17.07 -11.82 1.74
C GLU A 10 -16.45 -11.49 3.09
N SER A 11 -16.02 -12.52 3.81
CA SER A 11 -15.23 -12.35 5.05
C SER A 11 -13.87 -11.72 4.78
N LEU A 12 -13.30 -11.07 5.82
CA LEU A 12 -11.93 -10.55 5.79
C LEU A 12 -10.89 -11.62 5.40
N ASN A 13 -11.13 -12.88 5.77
CA ASN A 13 -10.25 -14.00 5.41
C ASN A 13 -10.20 -14.23 3.90
N CYS A 14 -11.32 -14.13 3.18
CA CYS A 14 -11.32 -14.28 1.72
C CYS A 14 -10.45 -13.20 1.05
N THR A 15 -10.61 -11.94 1.46
CA THR A 15 -9.79 -10.84 0.94
C THR A 15 -8.31 -11.04 1.30
N THR A 16 -8.02 -11.47 2.53
CA THR A 16 -6.65 -11.77 2.99
C THR A 16 -6.01 -12.90 2.18
N GLU A 17 -6.74 -13.98 1.92
CA GLU A 17 -6.26 -15.07 1.07
C GLU A 17 -6.00 -14.64 -0.37
N ARG A 18 -6.86 -13.77 -0.93
CA ARG A 18 -6.66 -13.22 -2.27
C ARG A 18 -5.35 -12.43 -2.36
N ILE A 19 -5.06 -11.58 -1.37
CA ILE A 19 -3.79 -10.85 -1.27
C ILE A 19 -2.62 -11.82 -1.11
N HIS A 20 -2.71 -12.80 -0.21
CA HIS A 20 -1.66 -13.78 0.03
C HIS A 20 -1.32 -14.61 -1.22
N LYS A 21 -2.34 -15.08 -1.95
CA LYS A 21 -2.16 -15.82 -3.21
C LYS A 21 -1.44 -14.95 -4.25
N ALA A 22 -1.84 -13.68 -4.39
CA ALA A 22 -1.18 -12.75 -5.32
C ALA A 22 0.29 -12.49 -4.96
N LEU A 23 0.60 -12.32 -3.67
CA LEU A 23 1.99 -12.18 -3.20
C LEU A 23 2.82 -13.44 -3.50
N LYS A 24 2.26 -14.63 -3.24
CA LYS A 24 2.93 -15.92 -3.52
C LYS A 24 3.19 -16.17 -5.01
N MET A 25 2.39 -15.61 -5.91
CA MET A 25 2.63 -15.72 -7.35
C MET A 25 3.86 -14.92 -7.81
N THR A 26 4.33 -13.96 -7.01
CA THR A 26 5.47 -13.10 -7.34
C THR A 26 6.79 -13.80 -7.00
N ASP A 27 7.00 -14.98 -7.57
CA ASP A 27 8.22 -15.77 -7.41
C ASP A 27 9.32 -15.33 -8.40
N ASP A 28 10.51 -15.92 -8.28
CA ASP A 28 11.65 -15.64 -9.17
C ASP A 28 11.31 -15.82 -10.65
N LYS A 29 10.50 -16.84 -10.98
CA LYS A 29 10.10 -17.13 -12.37
C LYS A 29 9.18 -16.02 -12.90
N TYR A 30 8.19 -15.62 -12.12
CA TYR A 30 7.28 -14.54 -12.46
C TYR A 30 8.03 -13.22 -12.65
N MET A 31 8.96 -12.89 -11.74
CA MET A 31 9.78 -11.67 -11.83
C MET A 31 10.67 -11.66 -13.08
N LYS A 32 11.34 -12.78 -13.39
CA LYS A 32 12.13 -12.92 -14.63
C LYS A 32 11.26 -12.79 -15.88
N SER A 33 10.05 -13.37 -15.86
CA SER A 33 9.08 -13.24 -16.96
C SER A 33 8.62 -11.79 -17.13
N GLY A 34 8.36 -11.07 -16.03
CA GLY A 34 8.03 -9.65 -16.06
C GLY A 34 9.16 -8.81 -16.68
N LEU A 35 10.40 -9.08 -16.31
CA LEU A 35 11.56 -8.40 -16.92
C LEU A 35 11.69 -8.71 -18.42
N ALA A 36 11.49 -9.97 -18.81
CA ALA A 36 11.51 -10.38 -20.21
C ALA A 36 10.38 -9.71 -21.02
N TYR A 37 9.20 -9.55 -20.42
CA TYR A 37 8.09 -8.79 -20.99
C TYR A 37 8.46 -7.33 -21.19
N LEU A 38 9.01 -6.65 -20.16
CA LEU A 38 9.40 -5.24 -20.23
C LEU A 38 10.46 -4.99 -21.33
N LYS A 39 11.42 -5.90 -21.52
CA LYS A 39 12.45 -5.79 -22.58
C LYS A 39 11.89 -5.81 -24.00
N GLN A 40 10.69 -6.37 -24.21
CA GLN A 40 10.06 -6.47 -25.52
C GLN A 40 9.21 -5.24 -25.88
N GLN A 41 9.06 -4.31 -24.95
CA GLN A 41 8.14 -3.18 -25.09
C GLN A 41 8.82 -2.08 -25.90
N PRO A 42 8.15 -1.54 -26.94
CA PRO A 42 8.72 -0.48 -27.76
C PRO A 42 8.85 0.84 -26.98
N ASP A 43 8.02 1.03 -25.96
CA ASP A 43 8.01 2.20 -25.09
C ASP A 43 7.61 1.78 -23.66
N LEU A 44 8.51 2.00 -22.71
CA LEU A 44 8.28 1.68 -21.29
C LEU A 44 7.42 2.73 -20.59
N THR A 45 7.27 3.93 -21.15
CA THR A 45 6.50 5.01 -20.52
C THR A 45 5.02 4.67 -20.42
N VAL A 46 4.49 3.92 -21.40
CA VAL A 46 3.09 3.45 -21.41
C VAL A 46 2.79 2.44 -20.30
N ILE A 47 3.82 1.76 -19.78
CA ILE A 47 3.69 0.76 -18.70
C ILE A 47 3.89 1.41 -17.33
N ARG A 48 4.50 2.60 -17.31
CA ARG A 48 4.66 3.36 -16.09
C ARG A 48 3.28 3.66 -15.54
N ARG A 49 3.10 3.31 -14.28
CA ARG A 49 1.88 3.62 -13.55
C ARG A 49 1.92 5.09 -13.19
N ASP A 50 0.98 5.86 -13.69
CA ASP A 50 0.80 7.25 -13.28
C ASP A 50 -0.05 7.32 -12.00
N ALA A 51 -0.12 8.51 -11.40
CA ALA A 51 -0.83 8.76 -10.14
C ALA A 51 -2.30 8.32 -10.17
N GLU A 52 -2.92 8.28 -11.35
CA GLU A 52 -4.32 7.90 -11.51
C GLU A 52 -4.59 6.40 -11.26
N ILE A 53 -3.56 5.55 -11.19
CA ILE A 53 -3.79 4.11 -10.97
C ILE A 53 -4.39 3.81 -9.60
N SER A 54 -4.17 4.68 -8.61
CA SER A 54 -4.72 4.54 -7.27
C SER A 54 -6.08 5.20 -7.12
N ASN A 55 -6.56 5.95 -8.10
CA ASN A 55 -7.87 6.59 -8.02
C ASN A 55 -8.97 5.54 -7.83
N CYS A 56 -10.04 5.95 -7.14
CA CYS A 56 -11.25 5.15 -6.99
C CYS A 56 -11.68 4.52 -8.34
N PRO A 57 -11.93 3.20 -8.40
CA PRO A 57 -12.12 2.27 -7.28
C PRO A 57 -10.86 1.49 -6.84
N ASN A 58 -9.68 1.87 -7.33
CA ASN A 58 -8.43 1.17 -7.02
C ASN A 58 -7.80 1.72 -5.72
N LEU A 59 -6.78 1.02 -5.22
CA LEU A 59 -5.94 1.46 -4.10
C LEU A 59 -4.50 1.05 -4.37
N LEU A 60 -3.54 1.85 -3.89
CA LEU A 60 -2.13 1.54 -3.88
C LEU A 60 -1.62 1.49 -2.44
N ILE A 61 -1.36 0.27 -1.95
CA ILE A 61 -0.90 0.04 -0.58
C ILE A 61 0.60 -0.26 -0.56
N THR A 62 1.37 0.53 0.18
CA THR A 62 2.82 0.33 0.36
C THR A 62 3.16 0.14 1.83
N LYS A 63 3.81 -0.98 2.15
CA LYS A 63 4.34 -1.23 3.51
C LYS A 63 5.77 -0.71 3.60
N LEU A 64 5.97 0.34 4.39
CA LEU A 64 7.27 0.89 4.75
C LEU A 64 7.67 0.57 6.20
N ALA A 65 6.80 -0.10 6.96
CA ALA A 65 7.07 -0.50 8.34
C ALA A 65 8.29 -1.42 8.51
N ASP A 66 8.68 -2.16 7.47
CA ASP A 66 9.88 -3.03 7.50
C ASP A 66 11.15 -2.29 7.02
N MET A 67 11.03 -1.03 6.59
CA MET A 67 12.18 -0.21 6.16
C MET A 67 12.83 0.48 7.36
N PRO A 68 14.15 0.75 7.32
CA PRO A 68 14.89 1.43 8.39
C PRO A 68 14.63 2.95 8.41
N MET A 69 13.36 3.36 8.47
CA MET A 69 12.93 4.75 8.31
C MET A 69 13.50 5.68 9.39
N TYR A 70 13.67 5.17 10.61
CA TYR A 70 14.13 5.91 11.78
C TYR A 70 15.63 5.74 12.09
N GLU A 71 16.39 5.08 11.22
CA GLU A 71 17.82 4.78 11.45
C GLU A 71 18.77 5.89 10.95
N VAL A 72 18.25 6.91 10.27
CA VAL A 72 19.08 8.01 9.74
C VAL A 72 19.45 8.99 10.86
N ASP A 73 20.72 9.02 11.25
CA ASP A 73 21.27 10.03 12.17
C ASP A 73 22.34 10.86 11.45
N LEU A 74 22.09 12.18 11.35
CA LEU A 74 23.00 13.13 10.71
C LEU A 74 23.94 13.83 11.71
N GLY A 75 23.99 13.37 12.96
CA GLY A 75 24.74 13.98 14.06
C GLY A 75 23.88 14.80 15.03
N TRP A 76 22.56 14.87 14.77
CA TRP A 76 21.58 15.57 15.62
C TRP A 76 20.45 14.65 16.11
N SER A 77 20.74 13.36 16.27
CA SER A 77 19.78 12.29 16.60
C SER A 77 18.89 11.84 15.46
N ARG A 78 18.16 10.76 15.73
CA ARG A 78 17.23 10.10 14.82
C ARG A 78 15.97 10.94 14.58
N PRO A 79 15.23 10.69 13.48
CA PRO A 79 13.99 11.39 13.21
C PRO A 79 12.96 11.11 14.30
N VAL A 80 12.20 12.13 14.71
CA VAL A 80 11.05 11.95 15.61
C VAL A 80 9.86 11.33 14.84
N PHE A 81 9.75 11.64 13.56
CA PHE A 81 8.68 11.14 12.69
C PHE A 81 9.16 11.09 11.24
N THR A 82 8.71 10.08 10.50
CA THR A 82 8.96 9.96 9.07
C THR A 82 7.66 9.59 8.36
N MET A 83 7.32 10.32 7.31
CA MET A 83 6.21 9.97 6.43
C MET A 83 6.56 10.23 4.96
N PRO A 84 6.02 9.41 4.04
CA PRO A 84 5.94 9.78 2.64
C PRO A 84 5.15 11.08 2.48
N VAL A 85 5.58 11.93 1.55
CA VAL A 85 4.80 13.08 1.11
C VAL A 85 3.98 12.64 -0.10
N SER A 86 2.68 12.39 0.12
CA SER A 86 1.73 12.13 -0.96
C SER A 86 0.32 12.56 -0.55
N GLY A 87 -0.43 13.11 -1.50
CA GLY A 87 -1.83 13.50 -1.35
C GLY A 87 -2.72 12.94 -2.47
N VAL A 88 -2.28 11.85 -3.11
CA VAL A 88 -3.00 11.22 -4.21
C VAL A 88 -4.12 10.34 -3.64
N ASP A 89 -5.30 10.40 -4.26
CA ASP A 89 -6.44 9.56 -3.88
C ASP A 89 -6.10 8.07 -4.04
N GLY A 90 -6.46 7.29 -3.02
CA GLY A 90 -6.27 5.85 -2.92
C GLY A 90 -4.85 5.37 -2.62
N GLU A 91 -3.90 6.27 -2.32
CA GLU A 91 -2.60 5.87 -1.77
C GLU A 91 -2.67 5.60 -0.26
N VAL A 92 -2.10 4.48 0.17
CA VAL A 92 -2.06 4.05 1.57
C VAL A 92 -0.65 3.61 1.92
N PHE A 93 -0.11 4.14 3.01
CA PHE A 93 1.20 3.78 3.55
C PHE A 93 1.07 3.17 4.95
N ILE A 94 1.67 2.00 5.14
CA ILE A 94 1.82 1.37 6.45
C ILE A 94 3.23 1.72 6.95
N LEU A 95 3.30 2.50 8.04
CA LEU A 95 4.52 3.07 8.59
C LEU A 95 4.86 2.42 9.94
N PRO A 96 6.15 2.39 10.34
CA PRO A 96 6.51 2.03 11.71
C PRO A 96 5.97 3.09 12.67
N GLY A 97 5.48 2.66 13.82
CA GLY A 97 5.06 3.56 14.90
C GLY A 97 6.24 4.41 15.40
N PRO A 98 5.98 5.65 15.84
CA PRO A 98 7.04 6.58 16.25
C PRO A 98 7.73 6.20 17.58
N THR A 99 7.13 5.29 18.35
CA THR A 99 7.52 4.94 19.73
C THR A 99 8.34 3.66 19.85
N ASN A 100 8.67 2.99 18.73
CA ASN A 100 9.39 1.70 18.68
C ASN A 100 8.79 0.62 19.61
N ASP A 101 7.47 0.67 19.83
CA ASP A 101 6.69 -0.28 20.64
C ASP A 101 6.12 -1.44 19.81
N GLY A 102 6.52 -1.54 18.55
CA GLY A 102 6.00 -2.52 17.59
C GLY A 102 4.66 -2.12 16.95
N SER A 103 4.10 -0.96 17.27
CA SER A 103 2.90 -0.45 16.61
C SER A 103 3.17 -0.03 15.16
N TRP A 104 2.10 0.04 14.36
CA TRP A 104 2.12 0.62 13.02
C TRP A 104 1.19 1.83 12.95
N SER A 105 1.52 2.77 12.09
CA SER A 105 0.66 3.89 11.72
C SER A 105 0.23 3.74 10.26
N VAL A 106 -0.98 4.14 9.93
CA VAL A 106 -1.50 4.10 8.55
C VAL A 106 -1.76 5.52 8.09
N ALA A 107 -1.06 5.94 7.03
CA ALA A 107 -1.26 7.22 6.36
C ALA A 107 -2.02 6.99 5.05
N VAL A 108 -3.06 7.79 4.81
CA VAL A 108 -4.00 7.58 3.69
C VAL A 108 -4.24 8.89 2.96
N GLY A 109 -4.09 8.88 1.64
CA GLY A 109 -4.58 9.91 0.74
C GLY A 109 -5.92 9.48 0.15
N MET A 110 -6.99 10.22 0.43
CA MET A 110 -8.32 9.96 -0.10
C MET A 110 -9.10 11.27 -0.27
N GLU A 111 -10.09 11.28 -1.17
CA GLU A 111 -11.08 12.36 -1.21
C GLU A 111 -11.78 12.53 0.15
N THR A 112 -12.07 13.77 0.52
CA THR A 112 -12.67 14.14 1.82
C THR A 112 -13.99 13.42 2.09
N SER A 113 -14.79 13.15 1.05
CA SER A 113 -16.04 12.40 1.10
C SER A 113 -15.84 10.95 1.59
N HIS A 114 -14.73 10.33 1.21
CA HIS A 114 -14.39 8.95 1.58
C HIS A 114 -13.71 8.88 2.95
N LEU A 115 -12.91 9.88 3.33
CA LEU A 115 -12.15 9.89 4.59
C LEU A 115 -13.03 9.68 5.84
N GLN A 116 -14.21 10.29 5.89
CA GLN A 116 -15.14 10.13 7.02
C GLN A 116 -15.66 8.68 7.16
N HIS A 117 -15.92 8.03 6.03
CA HIS A 117 -16.38 6.64 6.01
C HIS A 117 -15.22 5.68 6.30
N PHE A 118 -14.02 6.00 5.81
CA PHE A 118 -12.82 5.24 6.08
C PHE A 118 -12.48 5.21 7.56
N ASP A 119 -12.45 6.38 8.23
CA ASP A 119 -12.13 6.48 9.66
C ASP A 119 -13.03 5.58 10.51
N LYS A 120 -14.35 5.64 10.27
CA LYS A 120 -15.31 4.77 10.95
C LYS A 120 -15.04 3.29 10.67
N SER A 121 -14.86 2.92 9.40
CA SER A 121 -14.71 1.50 9.00
C SER A 121 -13.37 0.91 9.43
N PHE A 122 -12.33 1.73 9.51
CA PHE A 122 -10.97 1.29 9.84
C PHE A 122 -10.83 0.84 11.29
N TYR A 123 -11.59 1.43 12.22
CA TYR A 123 -11.57 1.06 13.63
C TYR A 123 -12.66 0.05 14.03
N ASP A 124 -13.62 -0.23 13.15
CA ASP A 124 -14.77 -1.13 13.42
C ASP A 124 -14.47 -2.60 13.06
N ILE A 125 -13.19 -3.01 13.09
CA ILE A 125 -12.73 -4.33 12.60
C ILE A 125 -12.65 -5.38 13.73
N PHE A 126 -12.63 -4.95 14.99
CA PHE A 126 -12.67 -5.83 16.16
C PHE A 126 -13.82 -5.40 17.09
N PRO A 127 -14.65 -6.34 17.60
CA PRO A 127 -15.67 -6.03 18.60
C PRO A 127 -15.08 -5.59 19.95
#